data_AF-A0A4U5MVI9-F1
#
_entry.id   AF-A0A4U5MVI9-F1
#
_cell.length_a   1.000
_cell.length_b   1.000
_cell.length_c   1.000
_cell.angle_alpha   90.00
_cell.angle_beta   90.00
_cell.angle_gamma   90.00
#
_symmetry.space_group_name_H-M   'P 1'
#
loop_
_entity.id
_entity.type
_entity.pdbx_description
1 polymer ?
#
loop_
_entity_poly.entity_id
_entity_poly.type
_entity_poly.pdbx_seq_one_letter_code
_entity_poly.pdbx_strand_id
1 'polypeptide(L)'
;MYSISFLVLLLGLVHCGYGGGHKIPDQGHWKVTDGDTVCIKMEAVIKLNLTYIVKGLRRRLESNHSLITVPASAVSTGNCSEEVAVDGTTISSQTMTLTFDATKNPGWSMKLAFSKDKKVGAQKNEFVLWKVWINANYSSMNGFSDALGQNHTYEETVHLDKDDNDVSTLANAIYANMKYSYFCPSAQTYPIIKKSDGDAPAASVTFKNFRVQAYGDTEQWHTRETCPADEHVSDLVPVIVGGCLAGLVLVTLVAYLIYRWRLPPEVVHLTNPHSHFEDMAFDHHGHRKHSSTTEDDEEIYESQKRHSSGSQKRTVRLNGHVNEAYH
;
A
#
# COMPACT_ATOMS: atom_id res chain seq x y z
N MET A 1 -31.38 34.67 26.07
CA MET A 1 -30.27 33.76 26.47
C MET A 1 -30.83 32.42 26.98
N TYR A 2 -31.50 31.65 26.12
CA TYR A 2 -31.94 30.27 26.41
C TYR A 2 -32.03 29.51 25.09
N SER A 3 -30.90 29.10 24.51
CA SER A 3 -30.91 28.11 23.40
C SER A 3 -29.50 27.58 23.06
N ILE A 4 -28.70 27.19 24.06
CA ILE A 4 -27.38 26.55 23.81
C ILE A 4 -27.19 25.26 24.62
N SER A 5 -28.09 24.91 25.54
CA SER A 5 -27.91 23.73 26.42
C SER A 5 -28.49 22.42 25.90
N PHE A 6 -29.09 22.37 24.71
CA PHE A 6 -29.71 21.13 24.19
C PHE A 6 -28.87 20.37 23.16
N LEU A 7 -27.77 20.94 22.66
CA LEU A 7 -26.97 20.30 21.60
C LEU A 7 -25.81 19.42 22.12
N VAL A 8 -25.52 19.46 23.43
CA VAL A 8 -24.39 18.72 24.04
C VAL A 8 -24.81 17.33 24.57
N LEU A 9 -26.11 17.02 24.61
CA LEU A 9 -26.62 15.77 25.18
C LEU A 9 -26.87 14.65 24.15
N LEU A 10 -26.66 14.90 22.86
CA LEU A 10 -26.87 13.92 21.78
C LEU A 10 -25.59 13.26 21.24
N LEU A 11 -24.41 13.64 21.73
CA LEU A 11 -23.11 13.04 21.34
C LEU A 11 -22.55 12.03 22.36
N GLY A 12 -23.34 11.61 23.35
CA GLY A 12 -22.89 10.74 24.45
C GLY A 12 -23.26 9.25 24.36
N LEU A 13 -23.92 8.79 23.29
CA LEU A 13 -24.45 7.42 23.20
C LEU A 13 -24.08 6.68 21.90
N VAL A 14 -22.86 6.87 21.41
CA VAL A 14 -22.28 5.96 20.41
C VAL A 14 -20.90 5.55 20.86
N HIS A 15 -20.82 4.67 21.85
CA HIS A 15 -19.68 3.78 22.02
C HIS A 15 -20.12 2.39 22.50
N CYS A 16 -19.76 1.42 21.66
CA CYS A 16 -19.42 0.04 21.98
C CYS A 16 -20.51 -0.89 22.54
N GLY A 17 -21.46 -1.23 21.68
CA GLY A 17 -22.14 -2.52 21.69
C GLY A 17 -21.74 -3.36 20.47
N TYR A 18 -20.45 -3.71 20.31
CA TYR A 18 -20.02 -4.68 19.29
C TYR A 18 -18.97 -5.62 19.87
N GLY A 19 -19.43 -6.49 20.79
CA GLY A 19 -18.65 -7.59 21.37
C GLY A 19 -19.08 -8.96 20.82
N GLY A 20 -19.72 -9.01 19.65
CA GLY A 20 -19.97 -10.25 18.95
C GLY A 20 -18.70 -10.67 18.22
N GLY A 21 -17.92 -11.59 18.80
CA GLY A 21 -16.75 -12.17 18.14
C GLY A 21 -17.15 -12.88 16.86
N HIS A 22 -17.08 -12.16 15.73
CA HIS A 22 -17.30 -12.73 14.41
C HIS A 22 -16.14 -13.69 14.13
N LYS A 23 -16.40 -15.01 14.27
CA LYS A 23 -15.41 -16.04 13.92
C LYS A 23 -15.16 -15.95 12.42
N ILE A 24 -13.95 -15.58 12.04
CA ILE A 24 -13.55 -15.56 10.63
C ILE A 24 -13.19 -16.99 10.25
N PRO A 25 -13.85 -17.59 9.24
CA PRO A 25 -13.54 -18.93 8.78
C PRO A 25 -12.07 -19.04 8.37
N ASP A 26 -11.46 -20.18 8.67
CA ASP A 26 -10.07 -20.51 8.32
C ASP A 26 -9.00 -19.57 8.91
N GLN A 27 -9.37 -18.68 9.83
CA GLN A 27 -8.40 -17.89 10.56
C GLN A 27 -7.69 -18.78 11.58
N GLY A 28 -6.39 -18.94 11.43
CA GLY A 28 -5.58 -19.60 12.44
C GLY A 28 -5.14 -18.63 13.52
N HIS A 29 -4.86 -19.19 14.69
CA HIS A 29 -4.28 -18.49 15.83
C HIS A 29 -3.10 -19.31 16.33
N TRP A 30 -1.91 -18.75 16.23
CA TRP A 30 -0.65 -19.44 16.45
C TRP A 30 0.22 -18.65 17.41
N LYS A 31 0.99 -19.38 18.22
CA LYS A 31 1.96 -18.78 19.14
C LYS A 31 3.23 -19.61 19.22
N VAL A 32 4.34 -18.94 19.47
CA VAL A 32 5.63 -19.53 19.83
C VAL A 32 6.01 -19.03 21.21
N THR A 33 6.39 -19.97 22.07
CA THR A 33 6.72 -19.74 23.48
C THR A 33 8.12 -20.23 23.79
N ASP A 34 8.82 -19.49 24.65
CA ASP A 34 10.04 -19.93 25.32
C ASP A 34 9.78 -19.93 26.82
N GLY A 35 9.66 -21.13 27.39
CA GLY A 35 9.07 -21.33 28.71
C GLY A 35 7.66 -20.72 28.80
N ASP A 36 7.46 -19.84 29.79
CA ASP A 36 6.19 -19.13 30.00
C ASP A 36 6.05 -17.85 29.15
N THR A 37 7.10 -17.45 28.42
CA THR A 37 7.12 -16.20 27.66
C THR A 37 6.65 -16.43 26.23
N VAL A 38 5.64 -15.69 25.78
CA VAL A 38 5.19 -15.75 24.39
C VAL A 38 5.94 -14.74 23.54
N CYS A 39 6.85 -15.21 22.69
CA CYS A 39 7.67 -14.33 21.86
C CYS A 39 7.01 -13.98 20.52
N ILE A 40 6.25 -14.91 19.91
CA ILE A 40 5.54 -14.65 18.66
C ILE A 40 4.07 -15.04 18.83
N LYS A 41 3.17 -14.16 18.41
CA LYS A 41 1.74 -14.43 18.26
C LYS A 41 1.30 -13.98 16.90
N MET A 42 0.49 -14.80 16.24
CA MET A 42 -0.01 -14.52 14.91
C MET A 42 -1.44 -15.02 14.77
N GLU A 43 -2.29 -14.20 14.16
CA GLU A 43 -3.60 -14.63 13.68
C GLU A 43 -3.78 -14.15 12.24
N ALA A 44 -4.19 -15.05 11.35
CA ALA A 44 -4.35 -14.73 9.93
C ALA A 44 -5.14 -15.81 9.21
N VAL A 45 -5.76 -15.42 8.10
CA VAL A 45 -6.08 -16.35 7.01
C VAL A 45 -4.91 -16.26 6.01
N ILE A 46 -4.22 -17.38 5.78
CA ILE A 46 -3.04 -17.41 4.89
C ILE A 46 -3.36 -18.27 3.66
N LYS A 47 -3.14 -17.72 2.47
CA LYS A 47 -3.22 -18.44 1.20
C LYS A 47 -1.87 -18.44 0.50
N LEU A 48 -1.51 -19.57 -0.09
CA LEU A 48 -0.28 -19.77 -0.84
C LEU A 48 -0.63 -20.00 -2.30
N ASN A 49 -0.08 -19.19 -3.20
CA ASN A 49 -0.18 -19.42 -4.63
C ASN A 49 1.17 -19.94 -5.13
N LEU A 50 1.21 -21.24 -5.40
CA LEU A 50 2.43 -21.96 -5.72
C LEU A 50 2.39 -22.42 -7.16
N THR A 51 3.41 -22.09 -7.94
CA THR A 51 3.60 -22.69 -9.27
C THR A 51 4.45 -23.94 -9.16
N TYR A 52 4.25 -24.90 -10.06
CA TYR A 52 5.01 -26.15 -10.08
C TYR A 52 5.17 -26.63 -11.52
N ILE A 53 6.20 -27.44 -11.76
CA ILE A 53 6.54 -27.94 -13.09
C ILE A 53 5.74 -29.21 -13.34
N VAL A 54 5.17 -29.34 -14.54
CA VAL A 54 4.48 -30.55 -15.02
C VAL A 54 5.06 -31.00 -16.35
N LYS A 55 4.85 -32.26 -16.70
CA LYS A 55 5.24 -32.80 -18.00
C LYS A 55 4.16 -32.50 -19.04
N GLY A 56 4.40 -31.49 -19.87
CA GLY A 56 3.54 -31.09 -20.97
C GLY A 56 3.54 -32.04 -22.17
N LEU A 57 2.70 -31.72 -23.15
CA LEU A 57 2.61 -32.48 -24.39
C LEU A 57 3.96 -32.42 -25.15
N ARG A 58 4.38 -33.54 -25.75
CA ARG A 58 5.69 -33.69 -26.45
C ARG A 58 6.94 -33.56 -25.55
N ARG A 59 6.84 -33.87 -24.25
CA ARG A 59 7.94 -33.79 -23.26
C ARG A 59 8.46 -32.36 -23.01
N ARG A 60 7.67 -31.34 -23.31
CA ARG A 60 8.00 -29.97 -22.91
C ARG A 60 7.69 -29.80 -21.41
N LEU A 61 8.54 -29.07 -20.69
CA LEU A 61 8.21 -28.67 -19.32
C LEU A 61 7.19 -27.52 -19.38
N GLU A 62 6.13 -27.64 -18.61
CA GLU A 62 5.09 -26.62 -18.46
C GLU A 62 4.99 -26.23 -16.99
N SER A 63 4.53 -25.01 -16.71
CA SER A 63 4.29 -24.52 -15.36
C SER A 63 2.79 -24.48 -15.11
N ASN A 64 2.34 -25.14 -14.04
CA ASN A 64 0.99 -25.02 -13.53
C ASN A 64 1.00 -24.31 -12.17
N HIS A 65 -0.16 -23.99 -11.61
CA HIS A 65 -0.28 -23.34 -10.32
C HIS A 65 -1.39 -23.94 -9.47
N SER A 66 -1.23 -23.83 -8.16
CA SER A 66 -2.21 -24.29 -7.18
C SER A 66 -2.34 -23.25 -6.07
N LEU A 67 -3.59 -23.05 -5.63
CA LEU A 67 -3.93 -22.17 -4.52
C LEU A 67 -4.25 -23.00 -3.30
N ILE A 68 -3.41 -22.89 -2.27
CA ILE A 68 -3.55 -23.62 -1.01
C ILE A 68 -3.95 -22.64 0.09
N THR A 69 -4.80 -23.09 1.01
CA THR A 69 -5.06 -22.36 2.25
C THR A 69 -4.30 -23.03 3.39
N VAL A 70 -3.50 -22.27 4.15
CA VAL A 70 -2.83 -22.79 5.35
C VAL A 70 -3.93 -23.13 6.36
N PRO A 71 -4.01 -24.39 6.85
CA PRO A 71 -5.07 -24.79 7.77
C PRO A 71 -4.98 -24.02 9.09
N ALA A 72 -6.11 -23.52 9.60
CA ALA A 72 -6.19 -22.92 10.93
C ALA A 72 -5.73 -23.87 12.05
N SER A 73 -5.82 -25.19 11.81
CA SER A 73 -5.36 -26.25 12.71
C SER A 73 -3.86 -26.60 12.58
N ALA A 74 -3.10 -25.87 11.75
CA ALA A 74 -1.66 -26.09 11.63
C ALA A 74 -0.98 -25.92 13.00
N VAL A 75 -0.04 -26.81 13.32
CA VAL A 75 0.68 -26.77 14.59
C VAL A 75 1.81 -25.75 14.47
N SER A 76 1.82 -24.77 15.37
CA SER A 76 2.90 -23.78 15.43
C SER A 76 4.02 -24.24 16.36
N THR A 77 5.24 -24.31 15.81
CA THR A 77 6.49 -24.48 16.55
C THR A 77 7.43 -23.33 16.21
N GLY A 78 8.57 -23.21 16.87
CA GLY A 78 9.51 -22.12 16.58
C GLY A 78 10.55 -21.88 17.66
N ASN A 79 11.38 -20.87 17.44
CA ASN A 79 12.42 -20.44 18.37
C ASN A 79 12.30 -18.93 18.62
N CYS A 80 12.42 -18.52 19.89
CA CYS A 80 12.43 -17.10 20.27
C CYS A 80 13.81 -16.44 20.09
N SER A 81 14.83 -17.23 19.77
CA SER A 81 16.17 -16.79 19.37
C SER A 81 16.79 -17.84 18.46
N GLU A 82 17.02 -17.50 17.20
CA GLU A 82 17.63 -18.37 16.19
C GLU A 82 18.49 -17.52 15.24
N GLU A 83 19.70 -17.98 14.94
CA GLU A 83 20.55 -17.38 13.90
C GLU A 83 20.18 -17.97 12.54
N VAL A 84 19.58 -17.17 11.68
CA VAL A 84 19.18 -17.60 10.34
C VAL A 84 20.24 -17.16 9.33
N ALA A 85 20.79 -18.12 8.60
CA ALA A 85 21.80 -17.86 7.57
C ALA A 85 21.19 -17.32 6.26
N VAL A 86 21.86 -16.35 5.64
CA VAL A 86 21.55 -15.76 4.33
C VAL A 86 22.81 -15.12 3.76
N ASP A 87 23.13 -15.38 2.48
CA ASP A 87 24.29 -14.81 1.77
C ASP A 87 25.61 -14.86 2.57
N GLY A 88 25.89 -16.00 3.22
CA GLY A 88 27.10 -16.20 4.03
C GLY A 88 27.14 -15.41 5.35
N THR A 89 26.06 -14.73 5.71
CA THR A 89 25.87 -13.97 6.96
C THR A 89 24.78 -14.61 7.81
N THR A 90 24.76 -14.33 9.11
CA THR A 90 23.64 -14.72 10.00
C THR A 90 22.86 -13.50 10.50
N ILE A 91 21.55 -13.71 10.65
CA ILE A 91 20.59 -12.74 11.16
C ILE A 91 19.91 -13.32 12.40
N SER A 92 20.12 -12.68 13.54
CA SER A 92 19.41 -12.98 14.79
C SER A 92 17.91 -12.77 14.62
N SER A 93 17.14 -13.85 14.63
CA SER A 93 15.72 -13.88 14.32
C SER A 93 14.90 -14.63 15.38
N GLN A 94 13.59 -14.46 15.34
CA GLN A 94 12.63 -15.40 15.91
C GLN A 94 11.94 -16.12 14.77
N THR A 95 11.66 -17.41 14.94
CA THR A 95 11.05 -18.21 13.87
C THR A 95 9.75 -18.82 14.33
N MET A 96 8.78 -18.89 13.42
CA MET A 96 7.54 -19.63 13.59
C MET A 96 7.38 -20.57 12.40
N THR A 97 7.22 -21.85 12.68
CA THR A 97 6.90 -22.88 11.68
C THR A 97 5.47 -23.36 11.90
N LEU A 98 4.65 -23.22 10.87
CA LEU A 98 3.31 -23.78 10.79
C LEU A 98 3.39 -25.11 10.05
N THR A 99 3.27 -26.21 10.79
CA THR A 99 3.29 -27.56 10.24
C THR A 99 1.87 -28.05 10.01
N PHE A 100 1.59 -28.53 8.79
CA PHE A 100 0.26 -29.01 8.43
C PHE A 100 0.02 -30.39 9.07
N ASP A 101 -1.23 -30.85 9.10
CA ASP A 101 -1.58 -32.17 9.64
C ASP A 101 -0.79 -33.28 8.94
N ALA A 102 0.08 -33.96 9.68
CA ALA A 102 0.96 -35.00 9.15
C ALA A 102 0.20 -36.23 8.61
N THR A 103 -1.06 -36.44 9.01
CA THR A 103 -1.89 -37.53 8.50
C THR A 103 -2.55 -37.18 7.17
N LYS A 104 -2.89 -35.90 6.95
CA LYS A 104 -3.60 -35.43 5.75
C LYS A 104 -2.66 -34.86 4.70
N ASN A 105 -1.68 -34.07 5.13
CA ASN A 105 -0.74 -33.34 4.28
C ASN A 105 0.70 -33.47 4.81
N PRO A 106 1.27 -34.68 4.89
CA PRO A 106 2.64 -34.91 5.38
C PRO A 106 3.69 -34.13 4.57
N GLY A 107 4.64 -33.52 5.26
CA GLY A 107 5.74 -32.78 4.63
C GLY A 107 5.42 -31.34 4.24
N TRP A 108 4.19 -30.87 4.50
CA TRP A 108 3.83 -29.47 4.32
C TRP A 108 4.13 -28.62 5.54
N SER A 109 4.86 -27.53 5.35
CA SER A 109 5.12 -26.54 6.39
C SER A 109 5.41 -25.16 5.82
N MET A 110 5.04 -24.13 6.56
CA MET A 110 5.43 -22.74 6.28
C MET A 110 6.26 -22.20 7.44
N LYS A 111 7.47 -21.71 7.19
CA LYS A 111 8.32 -21.05 8.20
C LYS A 111 8.38 -19.56 7.92
N LEU A 112 8.28 -18.77 8.98
CA LEU A 112 8.34 -17.31 9.00
C LEU A 112 9.53 -16.91 9.90
N ALA A 113 10.34 -15.94 9.47
CA ALA A 113 11.40 -15.36 10.31
C ALA A 113 11.17 -13.87 10.54
N PHE A 114 11.15 -13.49 11.81
CA PHE A 114 11.05 -12.11 12.27
C PHE A 114 12.40 -11.65 12.81
N SER A 115 12.80 -10.44 12.50
CA SER A 115 14.07 -9.89 12.98
C SER A 115 13.95 -8.45 13.41
N LYS A 116 14.83 -8.04 14.32
CA LYS A 116 15.08 -6.64 14.71
C LYS A 116 16.45 -6.15 14.25
N ASP A 117 17.14 -6.95 13.44
CA ASP A 117 18.46 -6.63 12.91
C ASP A 117 18.33 -5.57 11.79
N LYS A 118 19.15 -4.53 11.88
CA LYS A 118 19.20 -3.46 10.88
C LYS A 118 19.63 -3.95 9.50
N LYS A 119 20.38 -5.05 9.44
CA LYS A 119 20.80 -5.68 8.17
C LYS A 119 19.61 -6.07 7.30
N VAL A 120 18.46 -6.37 7.92
CA VAL A 120 17.23 -6.72 7.19
C VAL A 120 16.22 -5.57 7.14
N GLY A 121 16.68 -4.32 7.32
CA GLY A 121 15.84 -3.13 7.21
C GLY A 121 15.06 -2.75 8.48
N ALA A 122 15.21 -3.48 9.60
CA ALA A 122 14.52 -3.13 10.84
C ALA A 122 15.05 -1.81 11.42
N GLN A 123 14.15 -0.88 11.77
CA GLN A 123 14.53 0.35 12.46
C GLN A 123 14.62 0.14 13.99
N LYS A 124 14.95 1.23 14.70
CA LYS A 124 15.09 1.19 16.15
C LYS A 124 13.75 0.85 16.81
N ASN A 125 13.74 -0.22 17.61
CA ASN A 125 12.58 -0.73 18.32
C ASN A 125 11.48 -1.35 17.43
N GLU A 126 11.81 -1.71 16.20
CA GLU A 126 10.89 -2.37 15.28
C GLU A 126 11.29 -3.81 15.04
N PHE A 127 10.30 -4.62 14.67
CA PHE A 127 10.52 -5.93 14.08
C PHE A 127 10.00 -5.94 12.65
N VAL A 128 10.61 -6.77 11.81
CA VAL A 128 10.21 -6.99 10.41
C VAL A 128 10.01 -8.48 10.17
N LEU A 129 9.05 -8.87 9.32
CA LEU A 129 9.00 -10.21 8.72
C LEU A 129 9.87 -10.20 7.47
N TRP A 130 11.04 -10.81 7.52
CA TRP A 130 12.05 -10.64 6.47
C TRP A 130 12.29 -11.87 5.60
N LYS A 131 11.76 -13.04 5.98
CA LYS A 131 11.94 -14.27 5.22
C LYS A 131 10.84 -15.28 5.45
N VAL A 132 10.50 -16.00 4.38
CA VAL A 132 9.49 -17.07 4.38
C VAL A 132 10.01 -18.29 3.64
N TRP A 133 9.76 -19.47 4.19
CA TRP A 133 9.98 -20.75 3.55
C TRP A 133 8.69 -21.54 3.47
N ILE A 134 8.48 -22.21 2.35
CA ILE A 134 7.36 -23.13 2.16
C ILE A 134 7.93 -24.46 1.71
N ASN A 135 7.77 -25.49 2.54
CA ASN A 135 8.01 -26.86 2.13
C ASN A 135 6.70 -27.43 1.60
N ALA A 136 6.72 -27.83 0.33
CA ALA A 136 5.60 -28.42 -0.35
C ALA A 136 5.91 -29.88 -0.67
N ASN A 137 5.00 -30.78 -0.29
CA ASN A 137 4.98 -32.16 -0.74
C ASN A 137 3.80 -32.37 -1.68
N TYR A 138 4.05 -32.26 -2.98
CA TYR A 138 3.03 -32.34 -4.02
C TYR A 138 2.26 -33.66 -4.00
N SER A 139 2.92 -34.75 -3.61
CA SER A 139 2.31 -36.09 -3.58
C SER A 139 1.25 -36.25 -2.49
N SER A 140 1.27 -35.40 -1.46
CA SER A 140 0.41 -35.53 -0.30
C SER A 140 -0.81 -34.62 -0.32
N MET A 141 -0.96 -33.74 -1.32
CA MET A 141 -2.04 -32.76 -1.37
C MET A 141 -2.71 -32.75 -2.74
N ASN A 142 -4.04 -32.71 -2.74
CA ASN A 142 -4.82 -32.56 -3.96
C ASN A 142 -4.55 -31.18 -4.58
N GLY A 143 -4.50 -31.10 -5.91
CA GLY A 143 -4.21 -29.87 -6.66
C GLY A 143 -2.80 -29.79 -7.25
N PHE A 144 -1.99 -30.84 -7.07
CA PHE A 144 -0.67 -30.97 -7.70
C PHE A 144 -0.58 -32.23 -8.58
N SER A 145 -1.57 -32.44 -9.46
CA SER A 145 -1.53 -33.55 -10.41
C SER A 145 -0.35 -33.37 -11.38
N ASP A 146 0.32 -34.48 -11.70
CA ASP A 146 1.38 -34.55 -12.71
C ASP A 146 2.62 -33.67 -12.42
N ALA A 147 2.81 -33.27 -11.15
CA ALA A 147 3.97 -32.52 -10.72
C ALA A 147 5.27 -33.32 -10.98
N LEU A 148 6.24 -32.65 -11.61
CA LEU A 148 7.56 -33.18 -11.88
C LEU A 148 8.43 -33.00 -10.63
N GLY A 149 8.40 -34.02 -9.77
CA GLY A 149 9.05 -34.01 -8.46
C GLY A 149 8.06 -34.29 -7.34
N GLN A 150 8.56 -34.74 -6.19
CA GLN A 150 7.71 -35.02 -5.03
C GLN A 150 7.65 -33.83 -4.07
N ASN A 151 8.81 -33.24 -3.77
CA ASN A 151 8.95 -32.16 -2.81
C ASN A 151 9.64 -30.96 -3.43
N HIS A 152 9.28 -29.77 -2.98
CA HIS A 152 9.96 -28.53 -3.32
C HIS A 152 9.94 -27.57 -2.14
N THR A 153 11.02 -26.79 -2.00
CA THR A 153 11.12 -25.73 -1.00
C THR A 153 11.15 -24.40 -1.73
N TYR A 154 10.12 -23.59 -1.50
CA TYR A 154 10.10 -22.20 -1.94
C TYR A 154 10.72 -21.35 -0.85
N GLU A 155 11.78 -20.63 -1.17
CA GLU A 155 12.50 -19.75 -0.26
C GLU A 155 12.74 -18.42 -0.96
N GLU A 156 12.48 -17.32 -0.26
CA GLU A 156 12.78 -15.98 -0.75
C GLU A 156 14.30 -15.79 -0.89
N THR A 157 14.73 -15.33 -2.06
CA THR A 157 16.09 -14.84 -2.27
C THR A 157 16.19 -13.44 -1.68
N VAL A 158 16.81 -13.34 -0.51
CA VAL A 158 17.04 -12.09 0.23
C VAL A 158 18.46 -11.65 -0.06
N HIS A 159 18.63 -10.47 -0.67
CA HIS A 159 19.94 -9.89 -0.95
C HIS A 159 20.27 -8.86 0.13
N LEU A 160 21.33 -9.11 0.90
CA LEU A 160 21.78 -8.19 1.95
C LEU A 160 22.79 -7.17 1.39
N ASP A 161 22.48 -6.53 0.27
CA ASP A 161 23.35 -5.51 -0.30
C ASP A 161 23.21 -4.20 0.46
N LYS A 162 24.35 -3.56 0.78
CA LYS A 162 24.41 -2.34 1.60
C LYS A 162 23.95 -1.09 0.84
N ASP A 163 23.84 -1.19 -0.48
CA ASP A 163 23.71 -0.03 -1.38
C ASP A 163 22.33 0.06 -2.05
N ASP A 164 21.44 -0.94 -1.87
CA ASP A 164 20.09 -0.93 -2.45
C ASP A 164 19.01 -1.27 -1.41
N ASN A 165 17.85 -0.60 -1.52
CA ASN A 165 16.67 -0.81 -0.67
C ASN A 165 15.98 -2.18 -0.90
N ASP A 166 16.64 -3.12 -1.55
CA ASP A 166 16.07 -4.41 -2.02
C ASP A 166 16.43 -5.57 -1.09
N VAL A 167 16.29 -5.36 0.22
CA VAL A 167 16.57 -6.40 1.23
C VAL A 167 15.55 -7.55 1.11
N SER A 168 14.27 -7.26 1.31
CA SER A 168 13.16 -8.21 1.16
C SER A 168 11.88 -7.43 0.93
N THR A 169 11.05 -7.93 0.02
CA THR A 169 9.73 -7.32 -0.24
C THR A 169 8.83 -7.43 1.00
N LEU A 170 8.99 -8.49 1.78
CA LEU A 170 8.26 -8.69 3.03
C LEU A 170 8.76 -7.78 4.14
N ALA A 171 10.10 -7.62 4.28
CA ALA A 171 10.67 -6.76 5.32
C ALA A 171 10.21 -5.30 5.17
N ASN A 172 10.13 -4.82 3.93
CA ASN A 172 9.69 -3.46 3.62
C ASN A 172 8.18 -3.24 3.82
N ALA A 173 7.38 -4.32 3.89
CA ALA A 173 5.92 -4.22 3.93
C ALA A 173 5.30 -4.63 5.27
N ILE A 174 5.93 -5.55 6.01
CA ILE A 174 5.43 -6.11 7.26
C ILE A 174 6.42 -5.79 8.36
N TYR A 175 6.19 -4.65 8.99
CA TYR A 175 6.96 -4.13 10.11
C TYR A 175 6.04 -3.45 11.11
N ALA A 176 6.44 -3.46 12.38
CA ALA A 176 5.77 -2.70 13.42
C ALA A 176 6.72 -2.42 14.58
N ASN A 177 6.38 -1.42 15.39
CA ASN A 177 7.08 -1.21 16.65
C ASN A 177 6.85 -2.41 17.58
N MET A 178 7.88 -2.84 18.32
CA MET A 178 7.74 -3.94 19.29
C MET A 178 6.71 -3.64 20.40
N LYS A 179 6.36 -2.37 20.64
CA LYS A 179 5.29 -1.96 21.57
C LYS A 179 3.88 -2.13 21.01
N TYR A 180 3.74 -2.44 19.72
CA TYR A 180 2.47 -2.62 19.03
C TYR A 180 2.38 -4.03 18.44
N SER A 181 1.17 -4.41 18.04
CA SER A 181 0.94 -5.55 17.16
C SER A 181 0.59 -5.03 15.77
N TYR A 182 1.31 -5.46 14.74
CA TYR A 182 0.95 -5.19 13.35
C TYR A 182 -0.44 -5.75 13.07
N PHE A 183 -1.30 -4.99 12.40
CA PHE A 183 -2.66 -5.41 12.05
C PHE A 183 -3.04 -4.93 10.64
N CYS A 184 -3.45 -5.85 9.78
CA CYS A 184 -3.90 -5.56 8.42
C CYS A 184 -5.17 -6.35 8.10
N PRO A 185 -6.36 -5.71 8.15
CA PRO A 185 -7.61 -6.38 7.83
C PRO A 185 -7.70 -6.78 6.35
N SER A 186 -7.21 -5.94 5.44
CA SER A 186 -7.22 -6.21 4.01
C SER A 186 -6.32 -7.37 3.61
N ALA A 187 -6.67 -8.02 2.50
CA ALA A 187 -5.86 -9.10 1.94
C ALA A 187 -4.64 -8.53 1.20
N GLN A 188 -3.44 -8.81 1.68
CA GLN A 188 -2.17 -8.37 1.07
C GLN A 188 -1.42 -9.56 0.51
N THR A 189 -0.88 -9.43 -0.71
CA THR A 189 -0.16 -10.51 -1.41
C THR A 189 1.28 -10.11 -1.67
N TYR A 190 2.21 -10.99 -1.30
CA TYR A 190 3.65 -10.77 -1.41
C TYR A 190 4.31 -11.88 -2.23
N PRO A 191 5.10 -11.55 -3.27
CA PRO A 191 5.87 -12.54 -4.00
C PRO A 191 7.04 -13.05 -3.12
N ILE A 192 7.24 -14.36 -3.07
CA ILE A 192 8.37 -15.01 -2.39
C ILE A 192 9.49 -15.25 -3.40
N ILE A 193 9.15 -15.89 -4.53
CA ILE A 193 10.06 -16.10 -5.65
C ILE A 193 9.47 -15.36 -6.84
N LYS A 194 10.14 -14.28 -7.26
CA LYS A 194 9.82 -13.59 -8.51
C LYS A 194 10.29 -14.51 -9.65
N LYS A 195 9.48 -14.62 -10.70
CA LYS A 195 9.85 -15.36 -11.91
C LYS A 195 10.97 -14.58 -12.62
N SER A 196 12.21 -14.79 -12.19
CA SER A 196 13.42 -14.31 -12.85
C SER A 196 13.86 -15.37 -13.86
N ASP A 197 14.24 -14.95 -15.07
CA ASP A 197 14.51 -15.79 -16.25
C ASP A 197 15.21 -17.12 -15.93
N GLY A 198 14.42 -18.18 -15.80
CA GLY A 198 14.85 -19.52 -15.43
C GLY A 198 13.66 -20.40 -15.04
N ASP A 199 13.78 -21.72 -15.22
CA ASP A 199 12.73 -22.73 -15.01
C ASP A 199 12.28 -22.91 -13.53
N ALA A 200 12.62 -21.98 -12.63
CA ALA A 200 12.28 -22.08 -11.22
C ALA A 200 10.80 -21.77 -10.95
N PRO A 201 10.12 -22.56 -10.11
CA PRO A 201 8.73 -22.32 -9.77
C PRO A 201 8.57 -21.07 -8.88
N ALA A 202 7.77 -20.12 -9.35
CA ALA A 202 7.34 -18.94 -8.60
C ALA A 202 6.38 -19.29 -7.45
N ALA A 203 6.38 -18.45 -6.42
CA ALA A 203 5.45 -18.53 -5.29
C ALA A 203 5.08 -17.15 -4.75
N SER A 204 3.85 -17.01 -4.25
CA SER A 204 3.41 -15.86 -3.46
C SER A 204 2.55 -16.28 -2.27
N VAL A 205 2.56 -15.43 -1.25
CA VAL A 205 1.76 -15.58 -0.02
C VAL A 205 0.78 -14.43 0.11
N THR A 206 -0.46 -14.76 0.44
CA THR A 206 -1.51 -13.78 0.76
C THR A 206 -1.89 -13.90 2.22
N PHE A 207 -1.83 -12.79 2.96
CA PHE A 207 -2.32 -12.68 4.32
C PHE A 207 -3.61 -11.86 4.34
N LYS A 208 -4.64 -12.32 5.05
CA LYS A 208 -5.90 -11.59 5.26
C LYS A 208 -6.26 -11.60 6.75
N ASN A 209 -6.79 -10.47 7.23
CA ASN A 209 -7.05 -10.24 8.65
C ASN A 209 -5.82 -10.61 9.50
N PHE A 210 -4.69 -10.09 9.06
CA PHE A 210 -3.38 -10.46 9.55
C PHE A 210 -3.02 -9.62 10.75
N ARG A 211 -2.86 -10.25 11.90
CA ARG A 211 -2.28 -9.63 13.08
C ARG A 211 -1.07 -10.41 13.53
N VAL A 212 0.04 -9.72 13.78
CA VAL A 212 1.26 -10.35 14.26
C VAL A 212 1.99 -9.47 15.26
N GLN A 213 2.61 -10.13 16.23
CA GLN A 213 3.50 -9.52 17.20
C GLN A 213 4.68 -10.48 17.38
N ALA A 214 5.88 -10.00 17.12
CA ALA A 214 7.14 -10.69 17.41
C ALA A 214 7.88 -9.97 18.53
N TYR A 215 8.83 -10.65 19.17
CA TYR A 215 9.56 -10.17 20.34
C TYR A 215 8.64 -9.73 21.49
N GLY A 216 7.52 -10.44 21.65
CA GLY A 216 6.60 -10.26 22.77
C GLY A 216 7.16 -10.76 24.11
N ASP A 217 6.52 -10.30 25.17
CA ASP A 217 6.85 -10.58 26.58
C ASP A 217 5.66 -11.16 27.36
N THR A 218 4.44 -10.92 26.90
CA THR A 218 3.19 -11.32 27.57
C THR A 218 2.29 -12.15 26.65
N GLU A 219 1.27 -12.81 27.21
CA GLU A 219 0.25 -13.49 26.39
C GLU A 219 -0.71 -12.51 25.71
N GLN A 220 -0.94 -11.34 26.32
CA GLN A 220 -1.90 -10.35 25.82
C GLN A 220 -1.35 -9.63 24.59
N TRP A 221 -2.25 -9.32 23.65
CA TRP A 221 -1.85 -8.54 22.50
C TRP A 221 -1.55 -7.09 22.89
N HIS A 222 -0.49 -6.54 22.31
CA HIS A 222 -0.26 -5.10 22.36
C HIS A 222 -1.31 -4.33 21.55
N THR A 223 -1.30 -3.01 21.72
CA THR A 223 -2.15 -2.10 20.94
C THR A 223 -1.89 -2.31 19.44
N ARG A 224 -2.95 -2.26 18.64
CA ARG A 224 -2.89 -2.52 17.19
C ARG A 224 -2.32 -1.30 16.47
N GLU A 225 -1.35 -1.55 15.60
CA GLU A 225 -0.86 -0.60 14.61
C GLU A 225 -1.35 -1.09 13.24
N THR A 226 -2.16 -0.28 12.57
CA THR A 226 -2.76 -0.65 11.28
C THR A 226 -1.71 -0.54 10.18
N CYS A 227 -1.69 -1.49 9.26
CA CYS A 227 -0.77 -1.50 8.13
C CYS A 227 -0.92 -0.25 7.24
N PRO A 228 0.15 0.22 6.59
CA PRO A 228 0.09 1.41 5.72
C PRO A 228 -0.93 1.30 4.58
N ALA A 229 -1.24 0.09 4.13
CA ALA A 229 -2.22 -0.15 3.07
C ALA A 229 -3.67 0.20 3.47
N ASP A 230 -3.99 0.08 4.76
CA ASP A 230 -5.31 0.39 5.32
C ASP A 230 -5.27 1.67 6.18
N GLU A 231 -4.12 2.35 6.25
CA GLU A 231 -3.96 3.61 6.96
C GLU A 231 -4.43 4.76 6.08
N HIS A 232 -5.58 5.34 6.41
CA HIS A 232 -6.20 6.45 5.68
C HIS A 232 -5.49 7.81 5.88
N VAL A 233 -4.16 7.85 5.84
CA VAL A 233 -3.38 9.09 5.99
C VAL A 233 -3.72 10.09 4.87
N SER A 234 -4.04 9.60 3.67
CA SER A 234 -4.46 10.42 2.53
C SER A 234 -5.81 11.10 2.71
N ASP A 235 -6.64 10.65 3.65
CA ASP A 235 -7.93 11.29 3.96
C ASP A 235 -7.78 12.40 5.02
N LEU A 236 -6.70 12.38 5.80
CA LEU A 236 -6.44 13.39 6.84
C LEU A 236 -6.05 14.74 6.24
N VAL A 237 -5.22 14.76 5.20
CA VAL A 237 -4.73 16.00 4.58
C VAL A 237 -5.87 16.81 3.92
N PRO A 238 -6.71 16.24 3.03
CA PRO A 238 -7.83 16.97 2.43
C PRO A 238 -8.85 17.48 3.45
N VAL A 239 -9.07 16.74 4.55
CA VAL A 239 -9.98 17.17 5.63
C VAL A 239 -9.43 18.40 6.37
N ILE A 240 -8.14 18.41 6.70
CA ILE A 240 -7.50 19.56 7.37
C ILE A 240 -7.49 20.77 6.43
N VAL A 241 -7.07 20.58 5.16
CA VAL A 241 -7.03 21.66 4.17
C VAL A 241 -8.43 22.23 3.92
N GLY A 242 -9.44 21.37 3.79
CA GLY A 242 -10.84 21.78 3.63
C GLY A 242 -11.35 22.57 4.82
N GLY A 243 -11.02 22.15 6.05
CA GLY A 243 -11.38 22.87 7.28
C GLY A 243 -10.76 24.26 7.36
N CYS A 244 -9.46 24.38 7.07
CA CYS A 244 -8.76 25.67 7.04
C CYS A 244 -9.36 26.62 6.00
N LEU A 245 -9.66 26.13 4.79
CA LEU A 245 -10.23 26.94 3.72
C LEU A 245 -11.64 27.42 4.07
N ALA A 246 -12.50 26.54 4.60
CA ALA A 246 -13.84 26.91 5.06
C ALA A 246 -13.80 27.95 6.20
N GLY A 247 -12.87 27.78 7.15
CA GLY A 247 -12.65 28.73 8.24
C GLY A 247 -12.25 30.11 7.75
N LEU A 248 -11.32 30.20 6.79
CA LEU A 248 -10.90 31.47 6.21
C LEU A 248 -12.05 32.18 5.49
N VAL A 249 -12.86 31.46 4.71
CA VAL A 249 -14.03 32.02 4.03
C VAL A 249 -15.07 32.55 5.03
N LEU A 250 -15.29 31.83 6.13
CA LEU A 250 -16.22 32.28 7.17
C LEU A 250 -15.73 33.57 7.83
N VAL A 251 -14.43 33.65 8.17
CA VAL A 251 -13.82 34.84 8.78
C VAL A 251 -13.91 36.03 7.82
N THR A 252 -13.61 35.85 6.53
CA THR A 252 -13.71 36.94 5.55
C THR A 252 -15.15 37.39 5.34
N LEU A 253 -16.13 36.47 5.33
CA LEU A 253 -17.54 36.82 5.27
C LEU A 253 -18.01 37.61 6.49
N VAL A 254 -17.61 37.20 7.71
CA VAL A 254 -17.96 37.93 8.93
C VAL A 254 -17.33 39.32 8.93
N ALA A 255 -16.04 39.43 8.57
CA ALA A 255 -15.36 40.71 8.45
C ALA A 255 -16.03 41.61 7.41
N TYR A 256 -16.41 41.06 6.26
CA TYR A 256 -17.13 41.77 5.21
C TYR A 256 -18.51 42.25 5.67
N LEU A 257 -19.28 41.41 6.37
CA LEU A 257 -20.58 41.78 6.90
C LEU A 257 -20.48 42.88 7.96
N ILE A 258 -19.50 42.79 8.87
CA ILE A 258 -19.22 43.86 9.85
C ILE A 258 -18.83 45.14 9.14
N TYR A 259 -17.91 45.08 8.17
CA TYR A 259 -17.49 46.23 7.38
C TYR A 259 -18.68 46.89 6.66
N ARG A 260 -19.54 46.08 6.04
CA ARG A 260 -20.75 46.53 5.34
C ARG A 260 -21.80 47.11 6.28
N TRP A 261 -21.94 46.59 7.50
CA TRP A 261 -22.88 47.11 8.50
C TRP A 261 -22.37 48.37 9.20
N ARG A 262 -21.05 48.60 9.23
CA ARG A 262 -20.43 49.78 9.84
C ARG A 262 -20.27 50.96 8.89
N LEU A 263 -20.54 50.79 7.60
CA LEU A 263 -20.55 51.88 6.62
C LEU A 263 -21.84 52.69 6.79
N PRO A 264 -21.78 53.95 7.27
CA PRO A 264 -22.94 54.82 7.28
C PRO A 264 -23.40 55.10 5.82
N PRO A 265 -24.71 55.29 5.58
CA PRO A 265 -25.27 55.50 4.24
C PRO A 265 -24.76 56.75 3.50
N GLU A 266 -23.89 57.56 4.12
CA GLU A 266 -23.38 58.82 3.58
C GLU A 266 -22.16 58.65 2.64
N VAL A 267 -21.52 57.48 2.61
CA VAL A 267 -20.33 57.23 1.74
C VAL A 267 -20.64 56.43 0.47
N VAL A 268 -21.82 55.81 0.35
CA VAL A 268 -22.24 55.09 -0.87
C VAL A 268 -22.68 56.06 -1.98
N HIS A 269 -22.97 57.32 -1.63
CA HIS A 269 -23.33 58.37 -2.60
C HIS A 269 -22.13 59.13 -3.20
N LEU A 270 -20.89 58.81 -2.81
CA LEU A 270 -19.68 59.51 -3.28
C LEU A 270 -18.86 58.73 -4.32
N THR A 271 -19.16 57.45 -4.58
CA THR A 271 -18.51 56.68 -5.66
C THR A 271 -19.38 56.60 -6.92
N ASN A 272 -19.72 57.79 -7.47
CA ASN A 272 -19.98 58.11 -8.89
C ASN A 272 -21.27 58.93 -9.14
N PRO A 273 -21.18 60.27 -9.22
CA PRO A 273 -22.19 61.11 -9.86
C PRO A 273 -21.79 61.63 -11.26
N HIS A 274 -20.68 61.18 -11.87
CA HIS A 274 -20.16 61.75 -13.12
C HIS A 274 -19.58 60.74 -14.13
N SER A 275 -20.25 59.61 -14.37
CA SER A 275 -20.14 58.95 -15.68
C SER A 275 -21.18 59.55 -16.62
N HIS A 276 -20.76 60.62 -17.29
CA HIS A 276 -21.46 61.30 -18.37
C HIS A 276 -21.62 60.34 -19.56
N PHE A 277 -22.79 59.72 -19.66
CA PHE A 277 -23.22 59.02 -20.87
C PHE A 277 -23.96 60.05 -21.72
N GLU A 278 -23.22 60.77 -22.57
CA GLU A 278 -23.84 61.58 -23.62
C GLU A 278 -24.14 60.67 -24.80
N ASP A 279 -25.42 60.32 -24.93
CA ASP A 279 -26.00 59.88 -26.19
C ASP A 279 -25.95 61.06 -27.17
N MET A 280 -25.08 60.99 -28.19
CA MET A 280 -25.24 61.78 -29.41
C MET A 280 -25.59 60.87 -30.57
N ALA A 281 -26.89 60.86 -30.86
CA ALA A 281 -27.50 60.35 -32.07
C ALA A 281 -27.17 61.26 -33.28
N PHE A 282 -27.13 60.61 -34.43
CA PHE A 282 -27.53 61.13 -35.76
C PHE A 282 -26.69 62.25 -36.43
N ASP A 283 -26.00 61.80 -37.47
CA ASP A 283 -26.07 62.28 -38.86
C ASP A 283 -24.97 63.17 -39.47
N HIS A 284 -24.49 62.62 -40.60
CA HIS A 284 -24.12 63.22 -41.87
C HIS A 284 -22.81 64.03 -42.07
N HIS A 285 -22.06 63.52 -43.07
CA HIS A 285 -21.10 64.16 -43.98
C HIS A 285 -19.62 64.28 -43.60
N GLY A 286 -18.85 63.32 -44.12
CA GLY A 286 -17.88 63.61 -45.18
C GLY A 286 -16.50 64.11 -44.76
N HIS A 287 -15.47 63.25 -44.85
CA HIS A 287 -14.45 63.30 -45.91
C HIS A 287 -13.32 62.29 -45.65
N ARG A 288 -13.12 61.40 -46.64
CA ARG A 288 -11.83 60.96 -47.23
C ARG A 288 -10.60 61.77 -46.73
N LYS A 289 -9.40 61.23 -46.45
CA LYS A 289 -8.69 60.07 -46.99
C LYS A 289 -7.33 59.90 -46.27
N HIS A 290 -6.86 58.64 -46.19
CA HIS A 290 -5.47 58.12 -46.29
C HIS A 290 -4.39 58.61 -45.31
N SER A 291 -3.81 57.69 -44.52
CA SER A 291 -2.61 56.85 -44.82
C SER A 291 -1.46 57.39 -43.95
N SER A 292 -0.65 56.64 -43.22
CA SER A 292 -0.19 55.25 -43.31
C SER A 292 0.59 54.95 -42.02
N THR A 293 0.74 53.65 -41.70
CA THR A 293 1.91 52.98 -41.07
C THR A 293 2.26 53.41 -39.64
N THR A 294 2.52 52.54 -38.66
CA THR A 294 2.93 51.11 -38.62
C THR A 294 2.97 50.73 -37.13
N GLU A 295 2.69 49.45 -36.83
CA GLU A 295 3.41 48.54 -35.92
C GLU A 295 3.73 49.02 -34.49
N ASP A 296 3.60 48.28 -33.39
CA ASP A 296 3.16 46.95 -32.96
C ASP A 296 2.98 47.16 -31.41
N ASP A 297 2.03 46.58 -30.68
CA ASP A 297 2.13 45.26 -30.08
C ASP A 297 0.79 44.91 -29.41
N GLU A 298 0.29 43.72 -29.72
CA GLU A 298 -0.90 43.09 -29.16
C GLU A 298 -0.56 42.38 -27.83
N GLU A 299 -1.32 42.70 -26.77
CA GLU A 299 -1.84 41.67 -25.86
C GLU A 299 -2.59 40.61 -26.68
N ILE A 300 -2.69 39.36 -26.20
CA ILE A 300 -3.99 38.64 -26.11
C ILE A 300 -3.81 37.23 -25.54
N TYR A 301 -4.73 36.92 -24.63
CA TYR A 301 -5.06 35.60 -24.10
C TYR A 301 -6.17 34.96 -24.96
N GLU A 302 -6.21 33.62 -24.95
CA GLU A 302 -7.42 32.79 -25.08
C GLU A 302 -7.91 32.39 -26.50
N SER A 303 -7.94 31.07 -26.78
CA SER A 303 -9.19 30.28 -26.79
C SER A 303 -9.10 28.94 -27.56
N GLN A 304 -9.60 27.91 -26.88
CA GLN A 304 -10.41 26.77 -27.32
C GLN A 304 -10.34 26.17 -28.76
N LYS A 305 -9.93 24.89 -28.76
CA LYS A 305 -10.70 23.67 -29.13
C LYS A 305 -11.11 23.38 -30.60
N ARG A 306 -10.60 22.20 -31.02
CA ARG A 306 -11.10 21.18 -31.97
C ARG A 306 -10.89 21.41 -33.48
N HIS A 307 -10.09 20.55 -34.10
CA HIS A 307 -10.60 19.49 -34.99
C HIS A 307 -9.53 18.43 -35.30
N SER A 308 -10.01 17.21 -35.54
CA SER A 308 -9.31 15.95 -35.78
C SER A 308 -8.62 15.88 -37.15
N SER A 309 -7.48 15.17 -37.21
CA SER A 309 -7.13 14.11 -38.18
C SER A 309 -5.70 14.24 -38.73
N GLY A 310 -4.94 13.14 -38.72
CA GLY A 310 -3.85 12.93 -39.70
C GLY A 310 -2.49 12.49 -39.16
N SER A 311 -2.33 11.18 -39.03
CA SER A 311 -1.20 10.38 -39.55
C SER A 311 0.24 10.51 -38.97
N GLN A 312 0.69 9.35 -38.48
CA GLN A 312 2.00 8.70 -38.71
C GLN A 312 3.27 9.05 -37.91
N LYS A 313 3.64 8.06 -37.07
CA LYS A 313 4.89 7.26 -37.07
C LYS A 313 6.26 7.96 -37.09
N ARG A 314 7.04 7.72 -36.02
CA ARG A 314 8.42 7.14 -36.00
C ARG A 314 8.84 6.99 -34.53
N THR A 315 9.05 5.80 -33.98
CA THR A 315 10.23 4.91 -34.16
C THR A 315 11.56 5.64 -34.02
N VAL A 316 12.23 5.45 -32.88
CA VAL A 316 13.70 5.53 -32.81
C VAL A 316 14.20 4.23 -32.19
N ARG A 317 15.08 3.60 -32.95
CA ARG A 317 15.70 2.29 -32.76
C ARG A 317 16.84 2.35 -31.74
N LEU A 318 16.97 1.28 -30.96
CA LEU A 318 18.24 0.77 -30.46
C LEU A 318 19.17 0.42 -31.62
N ASN A 319 20.47 0.68 -31.44
CA ASN A 319 21.52 -0.12 -32.06
C ASN A 319 22.62 -0.33 -31.00
N GLY A 320 22.79 -1.59 -30.61
CA GLY A 320 24.07 -2.08 -30.07
C GLY A 320 25.01 -2.39 -31.24
N HIS A 321 26.31 -2.36 -30.96
CA HIS A 321 27.30 -2.99 -31.83
C HIS A 321 28.12 -4.00 -31.01
N VAL A 322 28.00 -5.24 -31.45
CA VAL A 322 28.83 -6.40 -31.10
C VAL A 322 30.22 -6.19 -31.70
N ASN A 323 31.26 -6.59 -30.97
CA ASN A 323 32.59 -6.83 -31.51
C ASN A 323 32.97 -8.28 -31.23
N GLU A 324 33.12 -9.05 -32.30
CA GLU A 324 33.92 -10.27 -32.32
C GLU A 324 34.42 -10.49 -33.75
N ALA A 325 35.76 -10.53 -33.96
CA ALA A 325 36.45 -11.33 -34.98
C ALA A 325 37.98 -11.04 -35.09
N TYR A 326 38.75 -12.08 -34.72
CA TYR A 326 40.04 -12.58 -35.26
C TYR A 326 41.35 -11.78 -35.16
N HIS A 327 42.25 -12.29 -34.30
CA HIS A 327 43.54 -12.88 -34.71
C HIS A 327 44.01 -13.91 -33.67
#